data_AF-A0A538I9Z7-F1
#
_entry.id   AF-A0A538I9Z7-F1
#
_cell.length_a   1.000
_cell.length_b   1.000
_cell.length_c   1.000
_cell.angle_alpha   90.00
_cell.angle_beta   90.00
_cell.angle_gamma   90.00
#
_symmetry.space_group_name_H-M   'P 1'
#
loop_
_entity.id
_entity.type
_entity.pdbx_description
1 polymer ?
#
loop_
_entity_poly.entity_id
_entity_poly.type
_entity_poly.pdbx_seq_one_letter_code
_entity_poly.pdbx_strand_id
1 'polypeptide(L)'
;MPEPARRRRGYVLWNEDWHEGVIGIVASRLAERFSRPIVLISGAEDEWKGSGRSIRGFDLHRALSACSEHLARYGGHRAAAGLSIDPSRIEAFAEAFAAHADATLTEEDLSPETVVDAAVSAGDLTLDLAQELDRLAPFGLGNPDVTLLLPACRAFEPTAVGDGKHVRFRVRQHAQDAGSAIAFGQGYEIDRLRADLRFDVACRLKENHWNGTVAPQLVVRRLFDTPEPYEELREWLVGLWRDESARTPEARRIFDELGLDASSDGHLNGRRRRPLLESETFRARLHRTALPRAA
;
A
#
# COMPACT_ATOMS: atom_id res chain seq x y z
N MET A 1 -16.81 8.60 -21.32
CA MET A 1 -15.52 7.98 -20.99
C MET A 1 -14.62 8.22 -22.18
N PRO A 2 -13.52 8.98 -22.06
CA PRO A 2 -12.57 9.06 -23.16
C PRO A 2 -12.03 7.65 -23.44
N GLU A 3 -11.83 7.40 -24.74
CA GLU A 3 -11.40 6.17 -25.41
C GLU A 3 -10.21 5.48 -24.71
N PRO A 4 -9.99 4.15 -24.83
CA PRO A 4 -8.88 3.44 -24.20
C PRO A 4 -7.55 3.80 -24.90
N ALA A 5 -7.18 5.08 -24.85
CA ALA A 5 -5.84 5.55 -25.10
C ALA A 5 -4.93 4.84 -24.09
N ARG A 6 -3.96 4.11 -24.64
CA ARG A 6 -2.78 3.55 -23.98
C ARG A 6 -2.53 4.27 -22.64
N ARG A 7 -2.74 3.59 -21.50
CA ARG A 7 -2.56 4.18 -20.18
C ARG A 7 -1.12 4.69 -20.07
N ARG A 8 -0.92 5.99 -20.30
CA ARG A 8 0.39 6.63 -20.25
C ARG A 8 0.97 6.47 -18.84
N ARG A 9 2.29 6.32 -18.75
CA ARG A 9 3.00 6.16 -17.48
C ARG A 9 3.28 7.50 -16.78
N GLY A 10 3.01 8.62 -17.44
CA GLY A 10 3.03 9.96 -16.83
C GLY A 10 1.96 10.86 -17.43
N TYR A 11 1.47 11.82 -16.64
CA TYR A 11 0.40 12.73 -17.05
C TYR A 11 0.81 14.19 -16.91
N VAL A 12 0.48 14.98 -17.92
CA VAL A 12 0.48 16.44 -17.88
C VAL A 12 -0.95 16.89 -18.09
N LEU A 13 -1.48 17.70 -17.18
CA LEU A 13 -2.83 18.26 -17.27
C LEU A 13 -2.74 19.77 -17.08
N TRP A 14 -3.58 20.51 -17.79
CA TRP A 14 -3.57 21.96 -17.72
C TRP A 14 -4.97 22.55 -17.83
N ASN A 15 -5.17 23.70 -17.19
CA ASN A 15 -6.38 24.50 -17.31
C ASN A 15 -6.11 25.94 -16.86
N GLU A 16 -6.68 26.91 -17.57
CA GLU A 16 -6.57 28.34 -17.27
C GLU A 16 -7.33 28.74 -15.99
N ASP A 17 -8.40 28.03 -15.63
CA ASP A 17 -9.22 28.30 -14.45
C ASP A 17 -8.62 27.76 -13.14
N TRP A 18 -7.45 27.11 -13.19
CA TRP A 18 -6.83 26.53 -12.01
C TRP A 18 -5.99 27.55 -11.25
N HIS A 19 -6.14 27.54 -9.92
CA HIS A 19 -5.35 28.42 -9.06
C HIS A 19 -3.94 27.85 -8.83
N GLU A 20 -2.90 28.62 -9.19
CA GLU A 20 -1.48 28.23 -9.06
C GLU A 20 -1.12 27.76 -7.64
N GLY A 21 -1.63 28.45 -6.61
CA GLY A 21 -1.43 28.06 -5.21
C GLY A 21 -1.98 26.69 -4.82
N VAL A 22 -2.84 26.08 -5.63
CA VAL A 22 -3.54 24.81 -5.32
C VAL A 22 -3.04 23.64 -6.17
N ILE A 23 -2.55 23.88 -7.39
CA ILE A 23 -2.14 22.81 -8.32
C ILE A 23 -1.07 21.89 -7.72
N GLY A 24 -0.19 22.38 -6.85
CA GLY A 24 0.81 21.53 -6.19
C GLY A 24 0.21 20.47 -5.26
N ILE A 25 -0.85 20.80 -4.51
CA ILE A 25 -1.54 19.86 -3.61
C ILE A 25 -2.34 18.85 -4.43
N VAL A 26 -3.00 19.31 -5.50
CA VAL A 26 -3.76 18.44 -6.39
C VAL A 26 -2.82 17.48 -7.11
N ALA A 27 -1.67 17.94 -7.61
CA ALA A 27 -0.66 17.10 -8.23
C ALA A 27 -0.20 15.97 -7.30
N SER A 28 0.02 16.26 -6.00
CA SER A 28 0.40 15.22 -5.02
C SER A 28 -0.68 14.16 -4.88
N ARG A 29 -1.94 14.58 -4.72
CA ARG A 29 -3.07 13.66 -4.58
C ARG A 29 -3.29 12.80 -5.82
N LEU A 30 -3.09 13.38 -7.01
CA LEU A 30 -3.18 12.64 -8.27
C LEU A 30 -2.01 11.65 -8.41
N ALA A 31 -0.79 12.06 -8.07
CA ALA A 31 0.37 11.19 -8.14
C ALA A 31 0.24 9.98 -7.21
N GLU A 32 -0.25 10.20 -5.98
CA GLU A 32 -0.57 9.12 -5.04
C GLU A 32 -1.69 8.22 -5.58
N ARG A 33 -2.82 8.81 -5.98
CA ARG A 33 -4.01 8.07 -6.42
C ARG A 33 -3.75 7.21 -7.66
N PHE A 34 -3.02 7.75 -8.63
CA PHE A 34 -2.75 7.06 -9.88
C PHE A 34 -1.44 6.28 -9.86
N SER A 35 -0.57 6.51 -8.86
CA SER A 35 0.79 5.96 -8.81
C SER A 35 1.54 6.26 -10.11
N ARG A 36 1.47 7.53 -10.54
CA ARG A 36 2.07 8.04 -11.78
C ARG A 36 2.68 9.42 -11.52
N PRO A 37 3.81 9.78 -12.15
CA PRO A 37 4.26 11.17 -12.15
C PRO A 37 3.22 12.09 -12.81
N ILE A 38 2.91 13.19 -12.14
CA ILE A 38 1.90 14.18 -12.55
C ILE A 38 2.56 15.53 -12.66
N VAL A 39 2.25 16.26 -13.74
CA VAL A 39 2.49 17.69 -13.85
C VAL A 39 1.16 18.38 -14.06
N LEU A 40 0.83 19.33 -13.19
CA LEU A 40 -0.30 20.23 -13.39
C LEU A 40 0.21 21.59 -13.81
N ILE A 41 -0.47 22.22 -14.76
CA ILE A 41 -0.10 23.54 -15.28
C ILE A 41 -1.33 24.45 -15.22
N SER A 42 -1.14 25.67 -14.73
CA SER A 42 -2.15 26.72 -14.70
C SER A 42 -1.53 28.04 -15.11
N GLY A 43 -2.30 28.92 -15.73
CA GLY A 43 -1.83 30.26 -16.03
C GLY A 43 -2.90 31.12 -16.68
N ALA A 44 -2.59 32.41 -16.73
CA ALA A 44 -3.32 33.41 -17.49
C ALA A 44 -2.31 34.15 -18.37
N GLU A 45 -2.73 34.53 -19.57
CA GLU A 45 -1.91 35.27 -20.54
C GLU A 45 -0.68 34.48 -21.02
N ASP A 46 0.51 35.10 -21.01
CA ASP A 46 1.66 34.71 -21.82
C ASP A 46 2.65 33.73 -21.13
N GLU A 47 2.55 33.50 -19.82
CA GLU A 47 3.43 32.55 -19.11
C GLU A 47 2.65 31.69 -18.11
N TRP A 48 2.63 30.38 -18.35
CA TRP A 48 1.94 29.43 -17.48
C TRP A 48 2.92 28.79 -16.49
N LYS A 49 2.43 28.51 -15.28
CA LYS A 49 3.22 27.90 -14.19
C LYS A 49 2.76 26.48 -13.94
N GLY A 50 3.71 25.59 -13.71
CA GLY A 50 3.46 24.18 -13.48
C GLY A 50 4.03 23.68 -12.15
N SER A 51 3.31 22.74 -11.53
CA SER A 51 3.78 21.99 -10.37
C SER A 51 3.75 20.50 -10.68
N GLY A 52 4.90 19.85 -10.58
CA GLY A 52 5.08 18.43 -10.77
C GLY A 52 5.26 17.67 -9.47
N ARG A 53 4.75 16.44 -9.43
CA ARG A 53 4.93 15.46 -8.35
C ARG A 53 5.26 14.09 -8.94
N SER A 54 6.21 13.42 -8.30
CA SER A 54 6.75 12.15 -8.77
C SER A 54 6.36 10.98 -7.87
N ILE A 55 6.66 9.78 -8.36
CA ILE A 55 6.63 8.53 -7.60
C ILE A 55 8.06 8.04 -7.35
N ARG A 56 8.24 7.07 -6.44
CA ARG A 56 9.56 6.56 -6.02
C ARG A 56 10.46 6.15 -7.19
N GLY A 57 9.88 5.46 -8.18
CA GLY A 57 10.56 4.97 -9.39
C GLY A 57 10.93 6.04 -10.43
N PHE A 58 10.43 7.28 -10.30
CA PHE A 58 10.60 8.31 -11.33
C PHE A 58 11.38 9.54 -10.84
N ASP A 59 12.37 9.98 -11.61
CA ASP A 59 13.10 11.22 -11.35
C ASP A 59 12.50 12.38 -12.12
N LEU A 60 11.68 13.18 -11.44
CA LEU A 60 10.97 14.29 -12.06
C LEU A 60 11.92 15.38 -12.57
N HIS A 61 13.00 15.68 -11.84
CA HIS A 61 13.96 16.69 -12.29
C HIS A 61 14.66 16.24 -13.58
N ARG A 62 15.10 14.98 -13.66
CA ARG A 62 15.67 14.42 -14.90
C ARG A 62 14.66 14.41 -16.05
N ALA A 63 13.40 14.07 -15.77
CA ALA A 63 12.35 14.09 -16.78
C ALA A 63 12.14 15.50 -17.36
N LEU A 64 12.05 16.52 -16.50
CA LEU A 64 11.97 17.92 -16.96
C LEU A 64 13.23 18.36 -17.71
N SER A 65 14.41 17.90 -17.28
CA SER A 65 15.66 18.16 -17.98
C SER A 65 15.68 17.55 -19.39
N ALA A 66 15.11 16.36 -19.56
CA ALA A 66 14.98 15.70 -20.85
C ALA A 66 13.95 16.39 -21.78
N CYS A 67 13.01 17.15 -21.20
CA CYS A 67 11.99 17.90 -21.94
C CYS A 67 12.29 19.42 -21.98
N SER A 68 13.51 19.84 -21.67
CA SER A 68 13.84 21.25 -21.40
C SER A 68 13.62 22.18 -22.60
N GLU A 69 13.66 21.65 -23.82
CA GLU A 69 13.43 22.43 -25.04
C GLU A 69 12.01 23.02 -25.15
N HIS A 70 11.04 22.46 -24.40
CA HIS A 70 9.66 22.96 -24.35
C HIS A 70 9.41 23.91 -23.18
N LEU A 71 10.37 24.05 -22.26
CA LEU A 71 10.19 24.75 -20.98
C LEU A 71 10.91 26.09 -21.00
N ALA A 72 10.26 27.13 -20.50
CA ALA A 72 10.91 28.43 -20.30
C ALA A 72 11.84 28.39 -19.07
N ARG A 73 11.38 27.80 -17.97
CA ARG A 73 12.16 27.55 -16.76
C ARG A 73 11.72 26.24 -16.11
N TYR A 74 12.61 25.58 -15.40
CA TYR A 74 12.27 24.47 -14.51
C TYR A 74 13.29 24.34 -13.38
N GLY A 75 12.89 23.70 -12.30
CA GLY A 75 13.77 23.40 -11.17
C GLY A 75 13.08 22.56 -10.11
N GLY A 76 13.86 21.97 -9.20
CA GLY A 76 13.36 21.16 -8.11
C GLY A 76 14.19 19.89 -7.90
N HIS A 77 13.54 18.83 -7.45
CA HIS A 77 14.15 17.58 -7.04
C HIS A 77 13.42 16.37 -7.63
N ARG A 78 13.93 15.18 -7.33
CA ARG A 78 13.39 13.89 -7.78
C ARG A 78 11.87 13.76 -7.55
N ALA A 79 11.37 14.21 -6.40
CA ALA A 79 9.98 14.02 -5.98
C ALA A 79 9.02 15.16 -6.36
N ALA A 80 9.54 16.37 -6.53
CA ALA A 80 8.73 17.56 -6.77
C ALA A 80 9.53 18.61 -7.54
N ALA A 81 8.90 19.24 -8.52
CA ALA A 81 9.52 20.26 -9.35
C ALA A 81 8.50 21.32 -9.77
N GLY A 82 9.00 22.51 -10.08
CA GLY A 82 8.24 23.59 -10.68
C GLY A 82 8.74 23.89 -12.09
N LEU A 83 7.85 24.41 -12.94
CA LEU A 83 8.20 24.83 -14.29
C LEU A 83 7.42 26.08 -14.71
N SER A 84 7.92 26.76 -15.75
CA SER A 84 7.12 27.68 -16.55
C SER A 84 7.21 27.35 -18.03
N ILE A 85 6.14 27.63 -18.75
CA ILE A 85 5.94 27.18 -20.12
C ILE A 85 5.06 28.16 -20.90
N ASP A 86 5.37 28.32 -22.18
CA ASP A 86 4.51 29.03 -23.13
C ASP A 86 3.30 28.14 -23.49
N PRO A 87 2.06 28.67 -23.49
CA PRO A 87 0.86 27.87 -23.78
C PRO A 87 0.95 27.04 -25.06
N SER A 88 1.58 27.59 -26.11
CA SER A 88 1.75 26.92 -27.41
C SER A 88 2.66 25.68 -27.37
N ARG A 89 3.40 25.48 -26.28
CA ARG A 89 4.33 24.36 -26.09
C ARG A 89 3.79 23.26 -25.19
N ILE A 90 2.63 23.46 -24.56
CA ILE A 90 2.10 22.54 -23.53
C ILE A 90 1.86 21.14 -24.10
N GLU A 91 1.24 21.04 -25.28
CA GLU A 91 0.97 19.75 -25.91
C GLU A 91 2.26 19.00 -26.26
N ALA A 92 3.26 19.71 -26.82
CA ALA A 92 4.56 19.12 -27.14
C ALA A 92 5.28 18.62 -25.87
N PHE A 93 5.24 19.41 -24.79
CA PHE A 93 5.75 19.02 -23.49
C PHE A 93 5.02 17.79 -22.93
N ALA A 94 3.70 17.74 -23.03
CA ALA A 94 2.89 16.63 -22.54
C ALA A 94 3.24 15.30 -23.23
N GLU A 95 3.46 15.33 -24.55
CA GLU A 95 3.92 14.17 -25.31
C GLU A 95 5.35 13.76 -24.93
N ALA A 96 6.28 14.70 -24.87
CA ALA A 96 7.68 14.42 -24.51
C ALA A 96 7.80 13.85 -23.09
N PHE A 97 7.06 14.41 -22.14
CA PHE A 97 7.03 13.95 -20.75
C PHE A 97 6.45 12.53 -20.64
N ALA A 98 5.33 12.27 -21.32
CA ALA A 98 4.71 10.95 -21.35
C ALA A 98 5.65 9.91 -21.98
N ALA A 99 6.31 10.24 -23.10
CA ALA A 99 7.27 9.36 -23.75
C ALA A 99 8.46 9.03 -22.84
N HIS A 100 8.98 10.02 -22.11
CA HIS A 100 10.05 9.81 -21.13
C HIS A 100 9.60 8.90 -19.98
N ALA A 101 8.39 9.11 -19.47
CA ALA A 101 7.80 8.25 -18.44
C ALA A 101 7.61 6.81 -18.94
N ASP A 102 7.08 6.64 -20.15
CA ASP A 102 6.86 5.33 -20.76
C ASP A 102 8.16 4.54 -20.95
N ALA A 103 9.26 5.23 -21.30
CA ALA A 103 10.57 4.63 -21.49
C ALA A 103 11.30 4.30 -20.18
N THR A 104 10.98 4.99 -19.08
CA THR A 104 11.74 4.90 -17.82
C THR A 104 11.06 4.02 -16.78
N LEU A 105 9.73 4.07 -16.70
CA LEU A 105 8.96 3.34 -15.69
C LEU A 105 8.64 1.93 -16.16
N THR A 106 8.63 0.96 -15.25
CA THR A 106 8.14 -0.41 -15.47
C THR A 106 6.72 -0.57 -14.93
N GLU A 107 5.99 -1.64 -15.26
CA GLU A 107 4.66 -1.89 -14.67
C GLU A 107 4.71 -2.07 -13.13
N GLU A 108 5.85 -2.49 -12.58
CA GLU A 108 6.02 -2.64 -11.14
C GLU A 108 6.09 -1.27 -10.44
N ASP A 109 6.82 -0.31 -11.01
CA ASP A 109 6.91 1.07 -10.49
C ASP A 109 5.55 1.77 -10.42
N LEU A 110 4.61 1.29 -11.22
CA LEU A 110 3.28 1.81 -11.40
C LEU A 110 2.25 1.21 -10.43
N SER A 111 2.66 0.21 -9.67
CA SER A 111 1.84 -0.45 -8.66
C SER A 111 1.87 0.35 -7.36
N PRO A 112 0.72 0.61 -6.71
CA PRO A 112 0.71 1.21 -5.39
C PRO A 112 1.45 0.33 -4.37
N GLU A 113 2.59 0.81 -3.87
CA GLU A 113 3.33 0.16 -2.79
C GLU A 113 2.69 0.49 -1.43
N THR A 114 2.51 -0.52 -0.58
CA THR A 114 2.18 -0.33 0.83
C THR A 114 3.33 -0.87 1.67
N VAL A 115 4.04 0.02 2.35
CA VAL A 115 5.06 -0.38 3.33
C VAL A 115 4.35 -0.88 4.59
N VAL A 116 4.75 -2.06 5.05
CA VAL A 116 4.28 -2.68 6.29
C VAL A 116 5.46 -2.84 7.24
N ASP A 117 5.28 -2.45 8.49
CA ASP A 117 6.35 -2.46 9.51
C ASP A 117 6.45 -3.83 10.19
N ALA A 118 5.31 -4.51 10.38
CA ALA A 118 5.27 -5.85 10.94
C ALA A 118 4.04 -6.63 10.45
N ALA A 119 4.23 -7.93 10.22
CA ALA A 119 3.12 -8.87 10.14
C ALA A 119 2.69 -9.27 11.57
N VAL A 120 1.39 -9.43 11.80
CA VAL A 120 0.84 -9.73 13.12
C VAL A 120 -0.24 -10.81 13.03
N SER A 121 -0.51 -11.46 14.15
CA SER A 121 -1.66 -12.35 14.33
C SER A 121 -2.81 -11.62 15.01
N ALA A 122 -4.03 -12.15 14.92
CA ALA A 122 -5.19 -11.56 15.59
C ALA A 122 -4.99 -11.41 17.11
N GLY A 123 -4.29 -12.36 17.73
CA GLY A 123 -3.99 -12.33 19.16
C GLY A 123 -3.00 -11.22 19.58
N ASP A 124 -2.26 -10.64 18.64
CA ASP A 124 -1.35 -9.53 18.91
C ASP A 124 -2.07 -8.18 19.00
N LEU A 125 -3.28 -8.06 18.43
CA LEU A 125 -4.01 -6.80 18.27
C LEU A 125 -4.76 -6.40 19.55
N THR A 126 -3.99 -6.09 20.59
CA THR A 126 -4.50 -5.74 21.92
C THR A 126 -4.58 -4.22 22.13
N LEU A 127 -5.32 -3.80 23.17
CA LEU A 127 -5.33 -2.40 23.58
C LEU A 127 -3.93 -1.94 24.04
N ASP A 128 -3.21 -2.79 24.77
CA ASP A 128 -1.84 -2.49 25.24
C ASP A 128 -0.89 -2.25 24.05
N LEU A 129 -0.97 -3.05 22.99
CA LEU A 129 -0.18 -2.80 21.78
C LEU A 129 -0.56 -1.47 21.12
N ALA A 130 -1.86 -1.13 21.08
CA ALA A 130 -2.30 0.17 20.55
C ALA A 130 -1.67 1.34 21.33
N GLN A 131 -1.60 1.23 22.66
CA GLN A 131 -0.99 2.21 23.55
C GLN A 131 0.53 2.30 23.36
N GLU A 132 1.21 1.15 23.28
CA GLU A 132 2.65 1.10 23.04
C GLU A 132 3.02 1.76 21.72
N LEU A 133 2.26 1.48 20.66
CA LEU A 133 2.47 2.10 19.34
C LEU A 133 2.22 3.61 19.37
N ASP A 134 1.22 4.08 20.12
CA ASP A 134 0.92 5.52 20.19
C ASP A 134 2.05 6.32 20.88
N ARG A 135 2.86 5.69 21.74
CA ARG A 135 4.06 6.30 22.35
C ARG A 135 5.17 6.62 21.34
N LEU A 136 5.10 6.09 20.13
CA LEU A 136 6.04 6.42 19.05
C LEU A 136 5.75 7.78 18.41
N ALA A 137 4.63 8.43 18.77
CA ALA A 137 4.33 9.79 18.35
C ALA A 137 5.43 10.79 18.81
N PRO A 138 5.60 11.93 18.12
CA PRO A 138 4.77 12.46 17.03
C PRO A 138 5.04 11.78 15.68
N PHE A 139 3.96 11.45 14.97
CA PHE A 139 4.03 10.92 13.61
C PHE A 139 4.11 12.05 12.57
N GLY A 140 4.80 11.79 11.45
CA GLY A 140 4.98 12.73 10.35
C GLY A 140 5.88 12.16 9.26
N LEU A 141 6.38 13.02 8.36
CA LEU A 141 7.21 12.59 7.22
C LEU A 141 8.48 11.81 7.63
N GLY A 142 9.11 12.20 8.74
CA GLY A 142 10.30 11.54 9.28
C GLY A 142 10.01 10.40 10.26
N ASN A 143 8.74 10.19 10.62
CA ASN A 143 8.29 9.16 11.54
C ASN A 143 6.87 8.74 11.14
N PRO A 144 6.70 7.99 10.04
CA PRO A 144 5.37 7.60 9.58
C PRO A 144 4.66 6.73 10.63
N ASP A 145 3.32 6.73 10.65
CA ASP A 145 2.63 5.81 11.56
C ASP A 145 2.97 4.35 11.22
N VAL A 146 3.04 3.53 12.28
CA VAL A 146 3.21 2.08 12.17
C VAL A 146 2.03 1.43 11.44
N THR A 147 2.36 0.68 10.40
CA THR A 147 1.44 -0.12 9.59
C THR A 147 1.64 -1.60 9.88
N LEU A 148 0.63 -2.22 10.46
CA LEU A 148 0.61 -3.66 10.72
C LEU A 148 -0.12 -4.39 9.60
N LEU A 149 0.36 -5.59 9.26
CA LEU A 149 -0.27 -6.49 8.30
C LEU A 149 -0.88 -7.69 9.03
N LEU A 150 -2.19 -7.84 8.97
CA LEU A 150 -2.91 -9.04 9.43
C LEU A 150 -3.28 -9.89 8.19
N PRO A 151 -2.58 -11.00 7.90
CA PRO A 151 -2.84 -11.80 6.71
C PRO A 151 -3.98 -12.81 6.89
N ALA A 152 -4.56 -13.24 5.77
CA ALA A 152 -5.50 -14.34 5.63
C ALA A 152 -6.72 -14.29 6.56
N CYS A 153 -7.25 -13.09 6.77
CA CYS A 153 -8.41 -12.87 7.62
C CYS A 153 -9.72 -12.83 6.83
N ARG A 154 -10.84 -12.83 7.56
CA ARG A 154 -12.20 -12.73 7.02
C ARG A 154 -12.93 -11.60 7.72
N ALA A 155 -13.83 -10.95 6.99
CA ALA A 155 -14.71 -9.91 7.49
C ALA A 155 -15.98 -10.53 8.04
N PHE A 156 -16.55 -9.88 9.05
CA PHE A 156 -17.90 -10.15 9.50
C PHE A 156 -18.62 -8.85 9.84
N GLU A 157 -19.95 -8.88 9.73
CA GLU A 157 -20.83 -7.75 10.03
C GLU A 157 -20.47 -6.43 9.31
N PRO A 158 -20.16 -6.46 7.99
CA PRO A 158 -19.81 -5.24 7.27
C PRO A 158 -21.01 -4.29 7.18
N THR A 159 -20.79 -3.06 7.62
CA THR A 159 -21.79 -2.02 7.79
C THR A 159 -21.30 -0.71 7.18
N ALA A 160 -22.09 -0.15 6.28
CA ALA A 160 -21.84 1.17 5.70
C ALA A 160 -22.04 2.27 6.76
N VAL A 161 -21.15 3.27 6.82
CA VAL A 161 -21.26 4.41 7.74
C VAL A 161 -20.87 5.72 7.06
N GLY A 162 -21.39 6.84 7.57
CA GLY A 162 -21.21 8.16 6.96
C GLY A 162 -21.76 8.19 5.54
N ASP A 163 -23.06 7.90 5.39
CA ASP A 163 -23.77 7.87 4.10
C ASP A 163 -23.13 6.96 3.04
N GLY A 164 -22.56 5.84 3.48
CA GLY A 164 -21.92 4.88 2.57
C GLY A 164 -20.50 5.25 2.13
N LYS A 165 -19.93 6.34 2.64
CA LYS A 165 -18.55 6.74 2.34
C LYS A 165 -17.50 5.82 2.96
N HIS A 166 -17.82 5.21 4.10
CA HIS A 166 -16.91 4.37 4.88
C HIS A 166 -17.56 3.01 5.15
N VAL A 167 -16.75 2.00 5.46
CA VAL A 167 -17.25 0.69 5.90
C VAL A 167 -16.61 0.31 7.23
N ARG A 168 -17.46 -0.02 8.20
CA ARG A 168 -17.07 -0.62 9.48
C ARG A 168 -17.36 -2.11 9.41
N PHE A 169 -16.46 -2.93 9.91
CA PHE A 169 -16.64 -4.38 9.98
C PHE A 169 -15.86 -4.91 11.18
N ARG A 170 -15.93 -6.22 11.40
CA ARG A 170 -15.06 -6.91 12.33
C ARG A 170 -14.19 -7.89 11.57
N VAL A 171 -13.01 -8.19 12.12
CA VAL A 171 -11.99 -9.00 11.46
C VAL A 171 -11.73 -10.25 12.26
N ARG A 172 -11.70 -11.41 11.60
CA ARG A 172 -11.38 -12.70 12.21
C ARG A 172 -10.23 -13.34 11.47
N GLN A 173 -9.22 -13.80 12.19
CA GLN A 173 -8.15 -14.64 11.65
C GLN A 173 -8.34 -16.06 12.20
N HIS A 174 -8.65 -17.02 11.33
CA HIS A 174 -9.04 -18.37 11.72
C HIS A 174 -10.23 -18.36 12.71
N ALA A 175 -10.04 -18.85 13.94
CA ALA A 175 -11.04 -18.83 15.01
C ALA A 175 -10.92 -17.62 15.95
N GLN A 176 -9.92 -16.76 15.77
CA GLN A 176 -9.62 -15.65 16.68
C GLN A 176 -10.16 -14.33 16.15
N ASP A 177 -10.86 -13.62 17.03
CA ASP A 177 -11.35 -12.26 16.77
C ASP A 177 -10.18 -11.27 16.85
N ALA A 178 -10.02 -10.46 15.79
CA ALA A 178 -9.01 -9.43 15.67
C ALA A 178 -9.56 -8.04 16.02
N GLY A 179 -10.86 -7.92 16.32
CA GLY A 179 -11.51 -6.68 16.73
C GLY A 179 -12.23 -5.93 15.61
N SER A 180 -12.62 -4.69 15.90
CA SER A 180 -13.33 -3.84 14.94
C SER A 180 -12.37 -3.18 13.97
N ALA A 181 -12.77 -3.09 12.70
CA ALA A 181 -12.06 -2.38 11.66
C ALA A 181 -12.93 -1.26 11.07
N ILE A 182 -12.28 -0.15 10.69
CA ILE A 182 -12.90 0.96 9.97
C ILE A 182 -12.05 1.30 8.75
N ALA A 183 -12.64 1.24 7.56
CA ALA A 183 -12.01 1.63 6.31
C ALA A 183 -12.61 2.95 5.81
N PHE A 184 -11.90 4.05 6.05
CA PHE A 184 -12.39 5.37 5.69
C PHE A 184 -12.27 5.61 4.17
N GLY A 185 -13.36 6.05 3.52
CA GLY A 185 -13.37 6.34 2.08
C GLY A 185 -13.47 5.09 1.20
N GLN A 186 -13.61 3.92 1.83
CA GLN A 186 -13.63 2.60 1.18
C GLN A 186 -14.99 1.93 1.30
N GLY A 187 -16.08 2.71 1.34
CA GLY A 187 -17.44 2.15 1.39
C GLY A 187 -17.79 1.23 0.21
N TYR A 188 -17.12 1.41 -0.93
CA TYR A 188 -17.25 0.57 -2.11
C TYR A 188 -16.72 -0.87 -1.92
N GLU A 189 -15.93 -1.13 -0.86
CA GLU A 189 -15.44 -2.48 -0.53
C GLU A 189 -16.49 -3.34 0.18
N ILE A 190 -17.67 -2.79 0.53
CA ILE A 190 -18.66 -3.48 1.36
C ILE A 190 -19.12 -4.82 0.78
N ASP A 191 -19.32 -4.91 -0.53
CA ASP A 191 -19.78 -6.15 -1.17
C ASP A 191 -18.66 -7.19 -1.25
N ARG A 192 -17.41 -6.76 -1.44
CA ARG A 192 -16.23 -7.64 -1.31
C ARG A 192 -16.12 -8.21 0.11
N LEU A 193 -16.34 -7.39 1.13
CA LEU A 193 -16.33 -7.81 2.53
C LEU A 193 -17.50 -8.74 2.89
N ARG A 194 -18.59 -8.71 2.13
CA ARG A 194 -19.72 -9.65 2.27
C ARG A 194 -19.51 -10.98 1.57
N ALA A 195 -18.63 -11.05 0.57
CA ALA A 195 -18.41 -12.23 -0.27
C ALA A 195 -17.72 -13.40 0.45
N ASP A 196 -17.48 -13.30 1.77
CA ASP A 196 -16.79 -14.30 2.60
C ASP A 196 -15.44 -14.76 2.02
N LEU A 197 -14.74 -13.83 1.37
CA LEU A 197 -13.41 -14.01 0.82
C LEU A 197 -12.34 -13.75 1.88
N ARG A 198 -11.18 -14.37 1.70
CA ARG A 198 -9.99 -14.07 2.51
C ARG A 198 -9.28 -12.84 1.97
N PHE A 199 -8.88 -11.97 2.88
CA PHE A 199 -8.09 -10.79 2.57
C PHE A 199 -7.02 -10.56 3.62
N ASP A 200 -6.01 -9.79 3.24
CA ASP A 200 -5.02 -9.25 4.16
C ASP A 200 -5.37 -7.81 4.49
N VAL A 201 -5.15 -7.41 5.74
CA VAL A 201 -5.42 -6.04 6.22
C VAL A 201 -4.12 -5.35 6.56
N ALA A 202 -3.76 -4.31 5.80
CA ALA A 202 -2.83 -3.30 6.29
C ALA A 202 -3.59 -2.24 7.08
N CYS A 203 -3.25 -2.06 8.36
CA CYS A 203 -3.93 -1.14 9.24
C CYS A 203 -2.99 -0.43 10.20
N ARG A 204 -3.46 0.69 10.74
CA ARG A 204 -2.96 1.23 12.00
C ARG A 204 -3.82 0.69 13.13
N LEU A 205 -3.18 0.24 14.20
CA LEU A 205 -3.90 -0.09 15.43
C LEU A 205 -4.05 1.18 16.27
N LYS A 206 -5.29 1.52 16.64
CA LYS A 206 -5.59 2.71 17.44
C LYS A 206 -6.54 2.36 18.57
N GLU A 207 -6.47 3.12 19.65
CA GLU A 207 -7.53 3.12 20.65
C GLU A 207 -8.79 3.74 20.07
N ASN A 208 -9.93 3.10 20.32
CA ASN A 208 -11.24 3.65 20.02
C ASN A 208 -12.03 3.83 21.31
N HIS A 209 -12.38 5.08 21.60
CA HIS A 209 -13.16 5.49 22.76
C HIS A 209 -14.62 5.66 22.32
N TRP A 210 -15.49 4.73 22.70
CA TRP A 210 -16.90 4.77 22.32
C TRP A 210 -17.82 4.38 23.48
N ASN A 211 -18.76 5.27 23.81
CA ASN A 211 -19.76 5.06 24.87
C ASN A 211 -19.16 4.59 26.21
N GLY A 212 -18.03 5.19 26.62
CA GLY A 212 -17.31 4.84 27.84
C GLY A 212 -16.48 3.55 27.77
N THR A 213 -16.47 2.85 26.63
CA THR A 213 -15.64 1.66 26.39
C THR A 213 -14.41 2.05 25.57
N VAL A 214 -13.23 1.59 25.98
CA VAL A 214 -11.98 1.71 25.22
C VAL A 214 -11.62 0.34 24.67
N ALA A 215 -11.43 0.25 23.35
CA ALA A 215 -11.09 -1.00 22.68
C ALA A 215 -10.11 -0.75 21.53
N PRO A 216 -9.29 -1.75 21.15
CA PRO A 216 -8.47 -1.64 19.95
C PRO A 216 -9.35 -1.60 18.70
N GLN A 217 -8.97 -0.75 17.74
CA GLN A 217 -9.60 -0.64 16.43
C GLN A 217 -8.56 -0.61 15.33
N LEU A 218 -8.79 -1.41 14.29
CA LEU A 218 -8.00 -1.45 13.08
C LEU A 218 -8.47 -0.33 12.16
N VAL A 219 -7.68 0.74 12.07
CA VAL A 219 -7.89 1.79 11.08
C VAL A 219 -7.26 1.33 9.77
N VAL A 220 -8.10 0.80 8.87
CA VAL A 220 -7.68 0.15 7.63
C VAL A 220 -7.06 1.17 6.70
N ARG A 221 -5.83 0.90 6.28
CA ARG A 221 -5.15 1.62 5.21
C ARG A 221 -5.49 1.00 3.86
N ARG A 222 -5.38 -0.33 3.76
CA ARG A 222 -5.63 -1.08 2.52
C ARG A 222 -6.03 -2.52 2.79
N LEU A 223 -6.87 -3.06 1.91
CA LEU A 223 -7.23 -4.48 1.83
C LEU A 223 -6.56 -5.10 0.61
N PHE A 224 -5.98 -6.29 0.78
CA PHE A 224 -5.39 -7.08 -0.30
C PHE A 224 -6.08 -8.41 -0.42
N ASP A 225 -6.12 -8.99 -1.62
CA ASP A 225 -6.53 -10.38 -1.74
C ASP A 225 -5.43 -11.26 -1.16
N THR A 226 -5.83 -12.18 -0.27
CA THR A 226 -4.88 -13.17 0.24
C THR A 226 -4.50 -14.10 -0.92
N PRO A 227 -3.20 -14.36 -1.16
CA PRO A 227 -2.79 -15.31 -2.18
C PRO A 227 -3.46 -16.68 -1.95
N GLU A 228 -4.08 -17.25 -2.98
CA GLU A 228 -4.79 -18.55 -2.89
C GLU A 228 -3.98 -19.65 -2.17
N PRO A 229 -2.66 -19.82 -2.44
CA PRO A 229 -1.87 -20.89 -1.82
C PRO A 229 -1.61 -20.67 -0.32
N TYR A 230 -1.91 -19.50 0.25
CA TYR A 230 -1.47 -19.14 1.60
C TYR A 230 -1.93 -20.14 2.66
N GLU A 231 -3.21 -20.50 2.67
CA GLU A 231 -3.76 -21.41 3.67
C GLU A 231 -3.28 -22.85 3.44
N GLU A 232 -3.17 -23.30 2.19
CA GLU A 232 -2.64 -24.64 1.88
C GLU A 232 -1.20 -24.78 2.37
N LEU A 233 -0.35 -23.78 2.12
CA LEU A 233 1.03 -23.76 2.59
C LEU A 233 1.11 -23.70 4.12
N ARG A 234 0.24 -22.91 4.75
CA ARG A 234 0.15 -22.84 6.21
C ARG A 234 -0.26 -24.19 6.80
N GLU A 235 -1.30 -24.83 6.29
CA GLU A 235 -1.78 -26.13 6.77
C GLU A 235 -0.72 -27.22 6.57
N TRP A 236 -0.02 -27.20 5.43
CA TRP A 236 1.14 -28.04 5.18
C TRP A 236 2.22 -27.87 6.25
N LEU A 237 2.61 -26.62 6.58
CA LEU A 237 3.58 -26.35 7.65
C LEU A 237 3.07 -26.80 9.02
N VAL A 238 1.79 -26.59 9.34
CA VAL A 238 1.20 -27.05 10.61
C VAL A 238 1.22 -28.57 10.74
N GLY A 239 1.02 -29.30 9.63
CA GLY A 239 1.19 -30.75 9.59
C GLY A 239 2.63 -31.17 9.90
N LEU A 240 3.60 -30.55 9.23
CA LEU A 240 5.04 -30.81 9.41
C LEU A 240 5.60 -30.35 10.75
N TRP A 241 4.90 -29.43 11.43
CA TRP A 241 5.25 -29.04 12.79
C TRP A 241 5.14 -30.22 13.76
N ARG A 242 4.11 -31.07 13.58
CA ARG A 242 3.80 -32.21 14.45
C ARG A 242 4.65 -33.45 14.16
N ASP A 243 5.24 -33.55 12.98
CA ASP A 243 6.07 -34.67 12.55
C ASP A 243 7.39 -34.17 11.95
N GLU A 244 8.43 -34.11 12.80
CA GLU A 244 9.75 -33.63 12.42
C GLU A 244 10.43 -34.52 11.36
N SER A 245 10.11 -35.82 11.34
CA SER A 245 10.68 -36.79 10.41
C SER A 245 10.20 -36.58 8.97
N ALA A 246 8.99 -36.02 8.80
CA ALA A 246 8.39 -35.70 7.52
C ALA A 246 8.83 -34.33 6.94
N ARG A 247 9.64 -33.54 7.68
CA ARG A 247 10.03 -32.20 7.25
C ARG A 247 10.96 -32.23 6.03
N THR A 248 10.47 -31.69 4.93
CA THR A 248 11.30 -31.41 3.73
C THR A 248 12.42 -30.40 4.05
N PRO A 249 13.52 -30.37 3.27
CA PRO A 249 14.59 -29.37 3.45
C PRO A 249 14.09 -27.92 3.42
N GLU A 250 13.05 -27.66 2.62
CA GLU A 250 12.43 -26.35 2.50
C GLU A 250 11.60 -26.00 3.75
N ALA A 251 10.82 -26.93 4.27
CA ALA A 251 10.07 -26.73 5.51
C ALA A 251 11.00 -26.45 6.70
N ARG A 252 12.13 -27.18 6.78
CA ARG A 252 13.17 -26.91 7.81
C ARG A 252 13.69 -25.48 7.70
N ARG A 253 14.04 -25.02 6.50
CA ARG A 253 14.47 -23.63 6.29
C ARG A 253 13.42 -22.61 6.73
N ILE A 254 12.13 -22.87 6.46
CA ILE A 254 11.05 -21.99 6.93
C ILE A 254 10.98 -21.98 8.47
N PHE A 255 11.07 -23.14 9.13
CA PHE A 255 11.07 -23.21 10.59
C PHE A 255 12.29 -22.51 11.21
N ASP A 256 13.48 -22.69 10.63
CA ASP A 256 14.72 -22.03 11.03
C ASP A 256 14.58 -20.50 10.93
N GLU A 257 14.13 -19.98 9.78
CA GLU A 257 13.93 -18.55 9.53
C GLU A 257 12.95 -17.91 10.54
N LEU A 258 11.91 -18.67 10.92
CA LEU A 258 10.89 -18.23 11.86
C LEU A 258 11.29 -18.44 13.33
N GLY A 259 12.46 -19.04 13.59
CA GLY A 259 12.91 -19.38 14.94
C GLY A 259 12.00 -20.39 15.63
N LEU A 260 11.37 -21.26 14.84
CA LEU A 260 10.42 -22.27 15.29
C LEU A 260 11.13 -23.61 15.58
N ASP A 261 12.37 -23.82 15.17
CA ASP A 261 13.07 -25.06 15.52
C ASP A 261 13.41 -25.12 17.01
N ALA A 262 13.05 -26.25 17.62
CA ALA A 262 13.28 -26.52 19.03
C ALA A 262 14.78 -26.54 19.29
N SER A 263 15.30 -25.49 19.93
CA SER A 263 16.53 -25.67 20.69
C SER A 263 16.22 -26.64 21.82
N SER A 264 17.13 -27.59 22.02
CA SER A 264 17.07 -28.82 22.82
C SER A 264 16.73 -28.69 24.32
N ASP A 265 16.25 -27.53 24.77
CA ASP A 265 15.73 -27.35 26.11
C ASP A 265 14.23 -27.10 25.99
N GLY A 266 13.41 -27.98 26.56
CA GLY A 266 11.94 -27.93 26.58
C GLY A 266 11.36 -26.72 27.34
N HIS A 267 12.06 -25.59 27.35
CA HIS A 267 11.61 -24.28 27.74
C HIS A 267 11.68 -23.40 26.49
N LEU A 268 10.51 -23.15 25.88
CA LEU A 268 10.29 -22.02 24.98
C LEU A 268 10.54 -20.73 25.79
N ASN A 269 11.80 -20.38 25.95
CA ASN A 269 12.26 -19.26 26.76
C ASN A 269 11.88 -17.97 26.03
N GLY A 270 10.63 -17.52 26.17
CA GLY A 270 10.15 -16.20 25.76
C GLY A 270 10.26 -15.82 24.29
N ARG A 271 10.72 -16.71 23.39
CA ARG A 271 10.83 -16.41 21.96
C ARG A 271 9.44 -16.39 21.31
N ARG A 272 8.97 -15.18 21.01
CA ARG A 272 7.74 -14.91 20.25
C ARG A 272 7.82 -15.60 18.89
N ARG A 273 6.82 -16.40 18.54
CA ARG A 273 6.74 -17.07 17.23
C ARG A 273 6.65 -16.01 16.14
N ARG A 274 7.57 -16.01 15.18
CA ARG A 274 7.55 -15.06 14.07
C ARG A 274 6.41 -15.39 13.09
N PRO A 275 5.69 -14.39 12.56
CA PRO A 275 4.69 -14.58 11.52
C PRO A 275 5.25 -15.26 10.26
N LEU A 276 4.46 -16.11 9.59
CA LEU A 276 4.89 -16.84 8.38
C LEU A 276 5.45 -15.94 7.27
N LEU A 277 4.86 -14.76 7.09
CA LEU A 277 5.29 -13.79 6.07
C LEU A 277 6.68 -13.20 6.34
N GLU A 278 7.26 -13.38 7.52
CA GLU A 278 8.65 -13.00 7.79
C GLU A 278 9.67 -14.00 7.22
N SER A 279 9.25 -15.22 6.87
CA SER A 279 10.10 -16.18 6.15
C SER A 279 10.22 -15.78 4.68
N GLU A 280 11.46 -15.59 4.22
CA GLU A 280 11.76 -15.35 2.80
C GLU A 280 11.42 -16.59 1.97
N THR A 281 11.72 -17.78 2.49
CA THR A 281 11.39 -19.05 1.83
C THR A 281 9.89 -19.24 1.67
N PHE A 282 9.10 -18.91 2.70
CA PHE A 282 7.63 -18.98 2.62
C PHE A 282 7.08 -18.00 1.56
N ARG A 283 7.54 -16.75 1.56
CA ARG A 283 7.14 -15.74 0.57
C ARG A 283 7.50 -16.17 -0.86
N ALA A 284 8.71 -16.69 -1.08
CA ALA A 284 9.12 -17.18 -2.38
C ALA A 284 8.20 -18.29 -2.91
N ARG A 285 7.70 -19.16 -2.01
CA ARG A 285 6.75 -20.23 -2.37
C ARG A 285 5.36 -19.73 -2.69
N LEU A 286 4.87 -18.72 -1.96
CA LEU A 286 3.61 -18.04 -2.29
C LEU A 286 3.63 -17.50 -3.72
N HIS A 287 4.74 -16.89 -4.14
CA HIS A 287 4.88 -16.31 -5.48
C HIS A 287 5.14 -17.34 -6.59
N ARG A 288 5.85 -18.44 -6.31
CA ARG A 288 6.11 -19.51 -7.30
C ARG A 288 4.86 -20.26 -7.74
N THR A 289 3.86 -20.33 -6.87
CA THR A 289 2.59 -21.02 -7.16
C THR A 289 1.63 -20.13 -7.96
N ALA A 290 1.93 -18.83 -8.07
CA ALA A 290 1.13 -17.82 -8.78
C ALA A 290 1.55 -17.59 -10.25
N LEU A 291 2.51 -18.34 -10.81
CA LEU A 291 2.85 -18.29 -12.24
C LEU A 291 1.87 -19.18 -13.06
N PRO A 292 1.42 -18.74 -14.24
CA PRO A 292 -0.01 -18.70 -14.60
C PRO A 292 -0.52 -19.95 -15.34
N ARG A 293 -1.81 -20.28 -15.11
CA ARG A 293 -2.61 -20.94 -16.14
C ARG A 293 -2.87 -19.92 -17.26
N ALA A 294 -2.13 -20.07 -18.35
CA ALA A 294 -2.45 -19.43 -19.62
C ALA A 294 -3.75 -20.02 -20.19
N ALA A 295 -4.63 -19.14 -20.66
CA ALA A 295 -5.54 -19.38 -21.77
C ALA A 295 -5.60 -18.09 -22.60
#